data_AF-A0A6I5RGY6-F1
#
_entry.id   AF-A0A6I5RGY6-F1
#
_cell.length_a   1.000
_cell.length_b   1.000
_cell.length_c   1.000
_cell.angle_alpha   90.00
_cell.angle_beta   90.00
_cell.angle_gamma   90.00
#
_symmetry.space_group_name_H-M   'P 1'
#
loop_
_entity.id
_entity.type
_entity.pdbx_description
1 polymer ?
#
loop_
_entity_poly.entity_id
_entity_poly.type
_entity_poly.pdbx_seq_one_letter_code
_entity_poly.pdbx_strand_id
1 'polypeptide(L)' 'MSDMSKRVQVTLPDKLVSDLEKWADSDGRPLSNLCAFLLEQAVKQAKATGEFPND' A
#
# COMPACT_ATOMS: atom_id res chain seq x y z
N MET A 1 4.51 -18.18 14.01
CA MET A 1 5.52 -17.11 13.91
C MET A 1 4.76 -15.80 13.89
N SER A 2 5.16 -14.86 14.75
CA SER A 2 4.48 -13.59 14.95
C SER A 2 4.42 -12.81 13.64
N ASP A 3 3.23 -12.66 13.04
CA ASP A 3 3.03 -11.82 11.87
C ASP A 3 3.03 -10.36 12.33
N MET A 4 4.23 -9.86 12.65
CA MET A 4 4.42 -8.54 13.20
C MET A 4 4.37 -7.54 12.07
N SER A 5 3.36 -6.66 12.10
CA SER A 5 3.33 -5.50 11.23
C SER A 5 4.57 -4.64 11.47
N LYS A 6 5.33 -4.40 10.40
CA LYS A 6 6.45 -3.46 10.42
C LYS A 6 5.97 -2.11 9.91
N ARG A 7 6.32 -1.04 10.62
CA ARG A 7 6.07 0.33 10.17
C ARG A 7 7.16 0.75 9.20
N VAL A 8 6.76 1.21 8.03
CA VAL A 8 7.63 1.86 7.05
C VAL A 8 7.17 3.30 6.84
N GLN A 9 8.10 4.20 6.51
CA GLN A 9 7.79 5.57 6.12
C GLN A 9 8.12 5.75 4.64
N VAL A 10 7.22 6.37 3.88
CA VAL A 10 7.38 6.62 2.45
C VAL A 10 7.14 8.10 2.17
N THR A 11 7.90 8.65 1.21
CA THR A 11 7.69 10.01 0.70
C THR A 11 7.04 9.90 -0.66
N LEU A 12 5.90 10.59 -0.85
CA LEU A 12 5.10 10.54 -2.06
C LEU A 12 4.87 11.96 -2.59
N PRO A 13 4.71 12.16 -3.91
CA PRO A 13 4.31 13.46 -4.45
C PRO A 13 2.95 13.91 -3.91
N ASP A 14 2.79 15.21 -3.64
CA ASP A 14 1.55 15.78 -3.06
C ASP A 14 0.29 15.36 -3.81
N LYS A 15 0.34 15.38 -5.15
CA LYS A 15 -0.80 14.97 -5.99
C LYS A 15 -1.25 13.55 -5.69
N LEU A 16 -0.32 12.62 -5.50
CA LEU A 16 -0.63 11.23 -5.19
C LEU A 16 -1.22 11.11 -3.78
N VAL A 17 -0.69 11.86 -2.81
CA VAL A 17 -1.25 11.91 -1.45
C VAL A 17 -2.70 12.40 -1.48
N SER A 18 -2.99 13.47 -2.20
CA SER A 18 -4.36 14.00 -2.31
C SER A 18 -5.35 13.01 -2.93
N ASP A 19 -4.91 12.22 -3.92
CA ASP A 19 -5.78 11.20 -4.52
C ASP A 19 -6.01 10.02 -3.57
N LEU A 20 -4.99 9.62 -2.80
CA LEU A 20 -5.12 8.59 -1.76
C LEU A 20 -5.99 9.04 -0.58
N GLU A 21 -5.91 10.30 -0.16
CA GLU A 21 -6.76 10.87 0.90
C GLU A 21 -8.23 10.83 0.49
N LYS A 22 -8.57 11.29 -0.72
CA LYS A 22 -9.95 11.23 -1.24
C LYS A 22 -10.49 9.81 -1.27
N TRP A 23 -9.66 8.84 -1.66
CA TRP A 23 -10.06 7.44 -1.67
C TRP A 23 -10.26 6.91 -0.24
N ALA A 24 -9.33 7.18 0.66
CA ALA A 24 -9.42 6.75 2.06
C ALA A 24 -10.71 7.28 2.73
N ASP A 25 -11.03 8.55 2.47
CA ASP A 25 -12.26 9.19 2.94
C ASP A 25 -13.51 8.52 2.35
N SER A 26 -13.51 8.23 1.05
CA SER A 26 -14.62 7.53 0.38
C SER A 26 -14.85 6.13 0.94
N ASP A 27 -13.79 5.42 1.34
CA ASP A 27 -13.86 4.08 1.92
C ASP A 27 -14.14 4.11 3.45
N GLY A 28 -14.15 5.29 4.07
CA GLY A 28 -14.32 5.44 5.51
C GLY A 28 -13.18 4.83 6.34
N ARG A 29 -11.95 4.79 5.81
CA ARG A 29 -10.78 4.18 6.46
C ARG A 29 -9.60 5.14 6.60
N PRO A 30 -8.69 4.93 7.57
CA PRO A 30 -7.47 5.72 7.67
C PRO A 30 -6.59 5.58 6.42
N LEU A 31 -5.97 6.68 5.98
CA LEU A 31 -5.02 6.71 4.86
C LEU A 31 -3.92 5.65 4.98
N SER A 32 -3.37 5.47 6.19
CA SER A 32 -2.32 4.48 6.46
C SER A 32 -2.78 3.04 6.20
N ASN A 33 -4.05 2.74 6.48
CA ASN A 33 -4.64 1.43 6.22
C ASN A 33 -4.86 1.23 4.72
N LEU A 34 -5.37 2.23 4.00
CA LEU A 34 -5.45 2.22 2.54
C LEU A 34 -4.07 1.95 1.92
N CYS A 35 -3.04 2.69 2.33
CA CYS A 35 -1.69 2.50 1.81
C CYS A 35 -1.16 1.09 2.07
N ALA A 36 -1.36 0.54 3.26
CA ALA A 36 -0.94 -0.82 3.58
C ALA A 36 -1.63 -1.86 2.66
N PHE A 37 -2.93 -1.73 2.47
CA PHE A 37 -3.71 -2.59 1.56
C PHE A 37 -3.24 -2.49 0.11
N LEU A 38 -3.02 -1.27 -0.39
CA LEU A 38 -2.56 -1.05 -1.77
C LEU A 38 -1.17 -1.64 -2.00
N LEU A 39 -0.25 -1.49 -1.04
CA LEU A 39 1.08 -2.11 -1.12
C LEU A 39 1.00 -3.63 -1.15
N GLU A 40 0.13 -4.23 -0.32
CA GLU A 40 -0.08 -5.68 -0.32
C GLU A 40 -0.62 -6.17 -1.68
N GLN A 41 -1.60 -5.47 -2.25
CA GLN A 41 -2.14 -5.79 -3.58
C GLN A 41 -1.09 -5.66 -4.69
N ALA A 42 -0.30 -4.58 -4.68
CA ALA A 42 0.77 -4.39 -5.66
C ALA A 42 1.81 -5.52 -5.61
N VAL A 43 2.21 -5.96 -4.40
CA VAL A 43 3.13 -7.08 -4.23
C VAL A 43 2.50 -8.40 -4.68
N LYS A 44 1.23 -8.66 -4.36
CA LYS A 44 0.50 -9.85 -4.83
C LYS A 44 0.43 -9.89 -6.35
N GLN A 45 0.14 -8.75 -6.99
CA GLN A 45 0.09 -8.64 -8.44
C GLN A 45 1.47 -8.89 -9.06
N ALA A 46 2.53 -8.27 -8.56
CA ALA A 46 3.90 -8.49 -9.04
C ALA A 46 4.31 -9.97 -8.95
N LYS A 47 3.92 -10.67 -7.88
CA LYS A 47 4.16 -12.12 -7.74
C LYS A 47 3.38 -12.94 -8.76
N ALA A 48 2.14 -12.54 -9.05
CA ALA A 48 1.30 -13.23 -10.03
C ALA A 48 1.77 -13.01 -11.48
N THR A 49 2.35 -11.84 -11.78
CA THR A 49 2.85 -11.50 -13.13
C THR A 49 4.29 -11.91 -13.38
N GLY A 50 5.00 -12.41 -12.36
CA GLY A 50 6.41 -12.79 -12.47
C GLY A 50 7.38 -11.58 -12.48
N GLU A 51 6.90 -10.38 -12.15
CA GLU A 51 7.72 -9.18 -11.97
C GLU A 51 8.42 -9.15 -10.61
N PHE A 52 7.92 -9.93 -9.66
CA PHE A 52 8.55 -10.06 -8.35
C PHE A 52 9.90 -10.78 -8.50
N PRO A 53 11.00 -10.22 -7.98
CA PRO A 53 12.31 -10.87 -8.05
C PRO A 53 12.23 -12.29 -7.48
N ASN A 54 12.72 -13.27 -8.25
CA ASN A 54 13.01 -14.59 -7.70
C ASN A 54 14.30 -14.46 -6.89
N ASP A 55 14.25 -14.74 -5.59
CA ASP A 55 15.45 -15.04 -4.79
C ASP A 55 16.07 -16.37 -5.22
#